data_AF-A0A2M7DZ48-F1
#
_entry.id   AF-A0A2M7DZ48-F1
#
_cell.length_a   1.000
_cell.length_b   1.000
_cell.length_c   1.000
_cell.angle_alpha   90.00
_cell.angle_beta   90.00
_cell.angle_gamma   90.00
#
_symmetry.space_group_name_H-M   'P 1'
#
loop_
_entity.id
_entity.type
_entity.pdbx_description
1 polymer ?
#
loop_
_entity_poly.entity_id
_entity_poly.type
_entity_poly.pdbx_seq_one_letter_code
_entity_poly.pdbx_strand_id
1 'polypeptide(L)'
;MSFDRIQNALLNQVQFSKTVTKYSIFLGTNEFFEDKENIELAKLGKNEELRNKFRDSYKKSLESLGYQHFGIKQIRHYYDILFASAHPKGIDFWNKACKIEIDGQRKLF
;
A
#
# COMPACT_ATOMS: atom_id res chain seq x y z
N MET A 1 8.26 -1.90 -5.09
CA MET A 1 7.93 -0.46 -5.22
C MET A 1 8.96 0.31 -4.41
N SER A 2 9.90 1.03 -5.05
CA SER A 2 10.84 1.91 -4.33
C SER A 2 10.04 3.11 -3.81
N PHE A 3 9.96 3.23 -2.48
CA PHE A 3 9.21 4.29 -1.81
C PHE A 3 9.88 5.65 -1.97
N ASP A 4 11.16 5.66 -2.34
CA ASP A 4 11.95 6.87 -2.61
C ASP A 4 11.27 7.77 -3.65
N ARG A 5 10.58 7.20 -4.64
CA ARG A 5 9.82 8.00 -5.62
C ARG A 5 8.58 8.67 -5.05
N ILE A 6 7.89 8.00 -4.13
CA ILE A 6 6.71 8.57 -3.45
C ILE A 6 7.16 9.63 -2.45
N GLN A 7 8.23 9.37 -1.71
CA GLN A 7 8.87 10.33 -0.82
C GLN A 7 9.28 11.60 -1.57
N ASN A 8 10.00 11.46 -2.69
CA ASN A 8 10.38 12.61 -3.52
C ASN A 8 9.17 13.35 -4.09
N ALA A 9 8.09 12.63 -4.43
CA ALA A 9 6.86 13.23 -4.91
C ALA A 9 6.16 14.07 -3.83
N LEU A 10 6.18 13.64 -2.56
CA LEU A 10 5.66 14.44 -1.44
C LEU A 10 6.46 15.72 -1.20
N LEU A 11 7.79 15.64 -1.34
CA LEU A 11 8.69 16.77 -1.11
C LEU A 11 8.72 17.78 -2.26
N ASN A 12 8.58 17.32 -3.51
CA ASN A 12 8.77 18.13 -4.72
C ASN A 12 7.69 17.84 -5.78
N GLN A 13 6.43 18.12 -5.45
CA GLN A 13 5.28 17.76 -6.28
C GLN A 13 5.33 18.30 -7.72
N VAL A 14 5.87 19.52 -7.93
CA VAL A 14 5.98 20.13 -9.27
C VAL A 14 6.90 19.30 -10.17
N GLN A 15 8.08 18.93 -9.66
CA GLN A 15 9.07 18.15 -10.40
C GLN A 15 8.60 16.70 -10.61
N PHE A 16 7.87 16.14 -9.64
CA PHE A 16 7.39 14.76 -9.64
C PHE A 16 5.90 14.64 -10.00
N SER A 17 5.35 15.61 -10.73
CA SER A 17 3.92 15.69 -11.06
C SER A 17 3.35 14.41 -11.68
N LYS A 18 4.08 13.76 -12.58
CA LYS A 18 3.70 12.46 -13.17
C LYS A 18 3.53 11.36 -12.11
N THR A 19 4.37 11.36 -11.08
CA THR A 19 4.31 10.38 -9.98
C THR A 19 3.11 10.67 -9.09
N VAL A 20 2.87 11.94 -8.75
CA VAL A 20 1.69 12.40 -8.02
C VAL A 20 0.43 11.94 -8.77
N THR A 21 0.26 12.34 -10.03
CA THR A 21 -0.91 11.96 -10.84
C THR A 21 -1.11 10.45 -10.91
N LYS A 22 -0.04 9.67 -11.18
CA LYS A 22 -0.14 8.21 -11.27
C LYS A 22 -0.70 7.60 -9.98
N TYR A 23 -0.15 7.99 -8.83
CA TYR A 23 -0.53 7.39 -7.56
C TYR A 23 -1.83 7.97 -7.02
N SER A 24 -2.16 9.23 -7.32
CA SER A 24 -3.48 9.78 -7.01
C SER A 24 -4.59 9.04 -7.76
N ILE A 25 -4.39 8.75 -9.06
CA ILE A 25 -5.34 7.94 -9.84
C ILE A 25 -5.47 6.54 -9.23
N PHE A 26 -4.35 5.94 -8.84
CA PHE A 26 -4.34 4.62 -8.21
C PHE A 26 -5.08 4.60 -6.86
N LEU A 27 -4.90 5.63 -6.04
CA LEU A 27 -5.57 5.77 -4.74
C LEU A 27 -7.01 6.28 -4.88
N GLY A 28 -7.38 6.84 -6.04
CA GLY A 28 -8.67 7.51 -6.25
C GLY A 28 -8.79 8.87 -5.55
N THR A 29 -7.69 9.43 -5.05
CA THR A 29 -7.67 10.72 -4.32
C THR A 29 -6.28 11.37 -4.37
N ASN A 30 -6.24 12.70 -4.27
CA ASN A 30 -5.01 13.48 -4.11
C ASN A 30 -4.60 13.67 -2.64
N GLU A 31 -5.50 13.37 -1.69
CA GLU A 31 -5.34 13.67 -0.27
C GLU A 31 -4.03 13.12 0.31
N PHE A 32 -3.58 11.96 -0.16
CA PHE A 32 -2.31 11.37 0.30
C PHE A 32 -1.12 12.32 0.12
N PHE A 33 -1.07 13.08 -0.99
CA PHE A 33 0.01 14.02 -1.29
C PHE A 33 -0.19 15.40 -0.67
N GLU A 34 -1.40 15.73 -0.24
CA GLU A 34 -1.75 17.01 0.39
C GLU A 34 -1.71 16.93 1.92
N ASP A 35 -1.71 15.72 2.48
CA ASP A 35 -1.64 15.46 3.92
C ASP A 35 -0.29 15.90 4.51
N LYS A 36 -0.38 16.85 5.45
CA LYS A 36 0.77 17.42 6.16
C LYS A 36 1.56 16.34 6.91
N GLU A 37 0.89 15.35 7.48
CA GLU A 37 1.55 14.26 8.19
C GLU A 37 2.43 13.43 7.24
N ASN A 38 1.92 13.10 6.05
CA ASN A 38 2.69 12.35 5.05
C ASN A 38 3.90 13.16 4.54
N ILE A 39 3.74 14.47 4.38
CA ILE A 39 4.84 15.39 4.00
C ILE A 39 5.91 15.40 5.10
N GLU A 40 5.54 15.47 6.37
CA GLU A 40 6.50 15.43 7.48
C GLU A 40 7.21 14.07 7.59
N LEU A 41 6.49 12.96 7.43
CA LEU A 41 7.09 11.62 7.37
C LEU A 41 8.12 11.50 6.23
N ALA A 42 7.83 12.11 5.08
CA ALA A 42 8.74 12.15 3.95
C ALA A 42 10.01 12.97 4.24
N LYS A 43 9.90 14.10 4.95
CA LYS A 43 11.05 14.92 5.39
C LYS A 43 11.94 14.16 6.39
N LEU A 44 11.31 13.43 7.31
CA LEU A 44 11.99 12.65 8.34
C LEU A 44 12.54 11.31 7.83
N GLY A 45 12.31 10.95 6.56
CA GLY A 45 12.76 9.69 5.97
C GLY A 45 12.07 8.45 6.57
N LYS A 46 10.88 8.61 7.15
CA LYS A 46 10.10 7.55 7.80
C LYS A 46 9.36 6.68 6.78
N ASN A 47 10.14 5.99 5.94
CA ASN A 47 9.64 5.27 4.77
C ASN A 47 8.71 4.09 5.09
N GLU A 48 8.89 3.42 6.24
CA GLU A 48 8.00 2.34 6.67
C GLU A 48 6.61 2.88 7.08
N GLU A 49 6.59 3.97 7.86
CA GLU A 49 5.36 4.64 8.27
C GLU A 49 4.62 5.20 7.06
N LEU A 50 5.35 5.83 6.13
CA LEU A 50 4.79 6.34 4.88
C LEU A 50 4.20 5.22 4.01
N ARG A 51 4.86 4.06 3.99
CA ARG A 51 4.34 2.86 3.32
C ARG A 51 3.05 2.37 3.94
N ASN A 52 2.95 2.38 5.26
CA ASN A 52 1.71 2.01 5.95
C ASN A 52 0.57 2.99 5.63
N LYS A 53 0.83 4.30 5.69
CA LYS A 53 -0.15 5.34 5.30
C LYS A 53 -0.64 5.17 3.87
N PHE A 54 0.26 4.86 2.93
CA PHE A 54 -0.11 4.62 1.54
C PHE A 54 -1.02 3.38 1.40
N ARG A 55 -0.68 2.28 2.08
CA ARG A 55 -1.51 1.06 2.09
C ARG A 55 -2.90 1.35 2.65
N ASP A 56 -2.99 2.13 3.72
CA ASP A 56 -4.28 2.46 4.34
C ASP A 56 -5.12 3.40 3.46
N SER A 57 -4.49 4.35 2.78
CA SER A 57 -5.18 5.16 1.76
C SER A 57 -5.74 4.28 0.64
N TYR A 58 -5.00 3.26 0.22
CA TYR A 58 -5.48 2.33 -0.80
C TYR A 58 -6.58 1.40 -0.29
N LYS A 59 -6.51 0.93 0.97
CA LYS A 59 -7.63 0.19 1.59
C LYS A 59 -8.89 1.02 1.61
N LYS A 60 -8.83 2.29 2.04
CA LYS A 60 -9.99 3.18 2.08
C LYS A 60 -10.64 3.34 0.70
N SER A 61 -9.85 3.44 -0.35
CA SER A 61 -10.41 3.51 -1.71
C SER A 61 -11.15 2.24 -2.10
N LEU A 62 -10.61 1.06 -1.72
CA LEU A 62 -11.28 -0.23 -1.92
C LEU A 62 -12.52 -0.40 -1.02
N GLU A 63 -12.50 0.09 0.21
CA GLU A 63 -13.68 0.10 1.09
C GLU A 63 -14.84 0.87 0.45
N SER A 64 -14.55 2.00 -0.20
CA SER A 64 -15.56 2.78 -0.93
C SER A 64 -16.17 2.02 -2.12
N LEU A 65 -15.47 1.00 -2.64
CA LEU A 65 -15.94 0.10 -3.70
C LEU A 65 -16.66 -1.15 -3.18
N GLY A 66 -16.86 -1.26 -1.86
CA GLY A 66 -17.58 -2.37 -1.23
C GLY A 66 -16.71 -3.57 -0.81
N TYR A 67 -15.38 -3.44 -0.86
CA TYR A 67 -14.49 -4.45 -0.27
C TYR A 67 -14.45 -4.29 1.26
N GLN A 68 -14.54 -5.41 1.99
CA GLN A 68 -14.64 -5.39 3.46
C GLN A 68 -13.54 -6.21 4.15
N HIS A 69 -12.93 -7.15 3.42
CA HIS A 69 -11.93 -8.05 3.96
C HIS A 69 -10.60 -7.84 3.25
N PHE A 70 -9.55 -7.59 4.03
CA PHE A 70 -8.24 -7.24 3.50
C PHE A 70 -7.15 -8.15 4.05
N GLY A 71 -6.14 -8.39 3.22
CA GLY A 71 -4.93 -9.10 3.61
C GLY A 71 -3.72 -8.39 3.03
N ILE A 72 -2.61 -8.36 3.77
CA ILE A 72 -1.34 -7.83 3.26
C ILE A 72 -0.28 -8.90 3.40
N LYS A 73 0.44 -9.18 2.32
CA LYS A 73 1.63 -10.03 2.34
C LYS A 73 2.79 -9.27 1.75
N GLN A 74 3.80 -9.02 2.57
CA GLN A 74 5.06 -8.46 2.12
C GLN A 74 5.89 -9.54 1.43
N ILE A 75 6.35 -9.26 0.21
CA ILE A 75 7.21 -10.16 -0.57
C ILE A 75 8.65 -9.68 -0.44
N ARG A 76 9.35 -10.26 0.54
CA ARG A 76 10.73 -9.87 0.94
C ARG A 76 10.82 -8.34 1.13
N HIS A 77 11.83 -7.69 0.56
CA HIS A 77 11.97 -6.24 0.57
C HIS A 77 11.43 -5.58 -0.72
N TYR A 78 10.83 -6.34 -1.63
CA TYR A 78 10.53 -5.86 -2.98
C TYR A 78 9.20 -5.08 -3.06
N TYR A 79 8.10 -5.71 -2.65
CA TYR A 79 6.76 -5.12 -2.76
C TYR A 79 5.78 -5.78 -1.80
N ASP A 80 4.62 -5.15 -1.63
CA ASP A 80 3.51 -5.69 -0.87
C ASP A 80 2.42 -6.14 -1.82
N ILE A 81 1.79 -7.25 -1.50
CA ILE A 81 0.54 -7.66 -2.12
C ILE A 81 -0.58 -7.29 -1.15
N LEU A 82 -1.53 -6.49 -1.63
CA LEU A 82 -2.77 -6.20 -0.93
C LEU A 82 -3.90 -7.02 -1.56
N PHE A 83 -4.51 -7.85 -0.74
CA PHE A 83 -5.72 -8.60 -1.05
C PHE A 83 -6.93 -7.82 -0.54
N ALA A 84 -8.01 -7.86 -1.32
CA ALA A 84 -9.30 -7.29 -0.96
C ALA A 84 -10.43 -8.21 -1.44
N SER A 85 -11.46 -8.40 -0.61
CA SER A 85 -12.67 -9.12 -0.98
C SER A 85 -13.90 -8.52 -0.29
N ALA A 86 -15.03 -8.52 -0.98
CA ALA A 86 -16.32 -8.19 -0.40
C ALA A 86 -16.90 -9.34 0.44
N HIS A 87 -16.41 -10.58 0.26
CA HIS A 87 -16.97 -11.77 0.89
C HIS A 87 -15.99 -12.41 1.90
N PRO A 88 -16.45 -12.85 3.09
CA PRO A 88 -15.56 -13.39 4.13
C PRO A 88 -14.77 -14.64 3.70
N LYS A 89 -15.38 -15.54 2.90
CA LYS A 89 -14.65 -16.67 2.30
C LYS A 89 -13.40 -16.26 1.48
N GLY A 90 -13.37 -15.04 0.94
CA GLY A 90 -12.20 -14.54 0.21
C GLY A 90 -10.97 -14.46 1.11
N ILE A 91 -11.10 -13.91 2.32
CA ILE A 91 -9.97 -13.81 3.25
C ILE A 91 -9.53 -15.19 3.75
N ASP A 92 -10.44 -16.15 3.85
CA ASP A 92 -10.08 -17.54 4.17
C ASP A 92 -9.18 -18.16 3.10
N PHE A 93 -9.50 -17.95 1.82
CA PHE A 93 -8.67 -18.43 0.72
C PHE A 93 -7.34 -17.72 0.67
N TRP A 94 -7.32 -16.40 0.85
CA TRP A 94 -6.09 -15.63 0.96
C TRP A 94 -5.17 -16.16 2.07
N ASN A 95 -5.72 -16.37 3.27
CA ASN A 95 -4.97 -16.89 4.41
C ASN A 95 -4.41 -18.28 4.11
N LYS A 96 -5.17 -19.16 3.45
CA LYS A 96 -4.69 -20.48 3.02
C LYS A 96 -3.57 -20.39 1.98
N ALA A 97 -3.71 -19.52 0.98
CA ALA A 97 -2.70 -19.30 -0.05
C ALA A 97 -1.40 -18.72 0.54
N CYS A 98 -1.52 -17.89 1.58
CA CYS A 98 -0.36 -17.26 2.22
C CYS A 98 0.49 -18.21 3.06
N LYS A 99 -0.03 -19.39 3.46
CA LYS A 99 0.68 -20.40 4.27
C LYS A 99 1.86 -21.08 3.57
N ILE A 100 1.91 -20.99 2.24
CA ILE A 100 2.99 -21.55 1.44
C ILE A 100 3.98 -20.42 1.12
N GLU A 101 5.25 -20.61 1.46
CA GLU A 101 6.32 -19.70 1.08
C GLU A 101 6.67 -19.84 -0.41
N ILE A 102 7.36 -18.84 -0.96
CA ILE A 102 7.66 -18.74 -2.40
C ILE A 102 8.57 -19.88 -2.87
N ASP A 103 9.32 -20.51 -1.96
CA ASP A 103 10.16 -21.68 -2.18
C ASP A 103 9.43 -23.03 -2.00
N GLY A 104 8.11 -23.00 -1.75
CA GLY A 104 7.31 -24.19 -1.50
C GLY A 104 7.37 -24.70 -0.05
N GLN A 105 8.11 -24.02 0.83
CA GLN A 105 8.18 -24.41 2.24
C GLN A 105 6.91 -23.98 2.97
N ARG A 106 6.31 -24.88 3.75
CA ARG A 106 5.19 -24.54 4.63
C ARG A 106 5.76 -23.87 5.87
N LYS A 107 5.20 -22.72 6.28
CA LYS A 107 5.51 -22.15 7.60
C LYS A 107 5.09 -23.13 8.69
N LEU A 108 6.07 -23.64 9.45
CA LEU A 108 5.82 -24.38 10.68
C LEU A 108 5.70 -23.37 11.81
N PHE A 109 4.45 -23.18 12.25
CA PHE A 109 4.00 -22.42 13.42
C PHE A 109 4.22 -20.90 13.37
#